data_AF-A0A016S941-F1
#
_entry.id   AF-A0A016S941-F1
#
_cell.length_a   1.000
_cell.length_b   1.000
_cell.length_c   1.000
_cell.angle_alpha   90.00
_cell.angle_beta   90.00
_cell.angle_gamma   90.00
#
_symmetry.space_group_name_H-M   'P 1'
#
loop_
_entity.id
_entity.type
_entity.pdbx_description
1 polymer ?
#
loop_
_entity_poly.entity_id
_entity_poly.type
_entity_poly.pdbx_seq_one_letter_code
_entity_poly.pdbx_strand_id
1 'polypeptide(L)'
;MKIKVREKKRLYHVFLGDKTVDNWRQYLIAKKAAKKAVTATKIAHYDNTSKQLDAKDGGEPLIYRLARSRQRQTEDVEKFYGVNDGHGQLIIDRRKATKRWCDYFEKI
;
A
#
# COMPACT_ATOMS: atom_id res chain seq x y z
N MET A 1 3.01 -13.22 -8.55
CA MET A 1 3.62 -12.13 -7.72
C MET A 1 4.09 -12.59 -6.35
N LYS A 2 3.23 -13.10 -5.45
CA LYS A 2 3.59 -13.47 -4.06
C LYS A 2 4.83 -14.37 -3.93
N ILE A 3 4.95 -15.41 -4.76
CA ILE A 3 6.11 -16.33 -4.76
C ILE A 3 7.43 -15.58 -4.99
N LYS A 4 7.48 -14.69 -5.99
CA LYS A 4 8.70 -13.92 -6.32
C LYS A 4 9.06 -12.92 -5.21
N VAL A 5 8.08 -12.33 -4.54
CA VAL A 5 8.31 -11.42 -3.40
C VAL A 5 8.86 -12.18 -2.19
N ARG A 6 8.32 -13.36 -1.89
CA ARG A 6 8.82 -14.24 -0.83
C ARG A 6 10.24 -14.69 -1.11
N GLU A 7 10.54 -15.08 -2.34
CA GLU A 7 11.87 -15.53 -2.73
C GLU A 7 12.93 -14.41 -2.64
N LYS A 8 12.59 -13.20 -3.09
CA LYS A 8 13.43 -12.01 -2.85
C LYS A 8 13.73 -11.84 -1.35
N LYS A 9 12.72 -11.98 -0.48
CA LYS A 9 12.89 -11.82 0.98
C LYS A 9 13.80 -12.91 1.55
N ARG A 10 13.62 -14.16 1.13
CA ARG A 10 14.47 -15.29 1.53
C ARG A 10 15.93 -15.04 1.19
N LEU A 11 16.23 -14.70 -0.07
CA LEU A 11 17.61 -14.45 -0.50
C LEU A 11 18.23 -13.21 0.13
N TYR A 12 17.43 -12.22 0.51
CA TYR A 12 17.92 -11.09 1.29
C TYR A 12 18.44 -11.54 2.67
N HIS A 13 17.72 -12.44 3.35
CA HIS A 13 18.17 -12.99 4.64
C HIS A 13 19.43 -13.85 4.50
N VAL A 14 19.53 -14.65 3.42
CA VAL A 14 20.76 -15.41 3.12
C VAL A 14 21.95 -14.47 2.91
N PHE A 15 21.80 -13.42 2.10
CA PHE A 15 22.83 -12.41 1.88
C PHE A 15 23.24 -11.67 3.17
N LEU A 16 22.30 -11.41 4.08
CA LEU A 16 22.61 -10.78 5.37
C LEU A 16 23.42 -11.70 6.30
N GLY A 17 23.16 -13.01 6.27
CA GLY A 17 23.90 -13.99 7.04
C GLY A 17 25.28 -14.30 6.46
N ASP A 18 25.41 -14.28 5.13
CA ASP A 18 26.66 -14.54 4.41
C ASP A 18 26.80 -13.58 3.22
N LYS A 19 27.66 -12.56 3.38
CA LYS A 19 27.81 -11.42 2.47
C LYS A 19 28.71 -11.71 1.25
N THR A 20 28.67 -12.95 0.74
CA THR A 20 29.42 -13.33 -0.46
C THR A 20 28.89 -12.63 -1.71
N VAL A 21 29.76 -12.52 -2.72
CA VAL A 21 29.41 -11.95 -4.03
C VAL A 21 28.32 -12.76 -4.72
N ASP A 22 28.30 -14.08 -4.53
CA ASP A 22 27.26 -14.93 -5.12
C ASP A 22 25.89 -14.68 -4.48
N ASN A 23 25.81 -14.66 -3.15
CA ASN A 23 24.56 -14.34 -2.43
C ASN A 23 24.01 -12.96 -2.81
N TRP A 24 24.90 -11.98 -3.00
CA TRP A 24 24.53 -10.65 -3.50
C TRP A 24 23.94 -10.71 -4.91
N ARG A 25 24.57 -11.42 -5.84
CA ARG A 25 24.08 -11.61 -7.22
C ARG A 25 22.72 -12.31 -7.24
N GLN A 26 22.56 -13.38 -6.47
CA GLN A 26 21.29 -14.13 -6.37
C GLN A 26 20.16 -13.23 -5.85
N TYR A 27 20.41 -12.45 -4.80
CA TYR A 27 19.45 -11.47 -4.29
C TYR A 27 19.05 -10.44 -5.35
N LEU A 28 20.01 -9.87 -6.10
CA LEU A 28 19.72 -8.88 -7.15
C LEU A 28 18.83 -9.45 -8.25
N ILE A 29 19.08 -10.69 -8.68
CA ILE A 29 18.25 -11.38 -9.68
C ILE A 29 16.81 -11.52 -9.15
N ALA A 30 16.64 -12.01 -7.92
CA ALA A 30 15.31 -12.17 -7.33
C ALA A 30 14.61 -10.82 -7.07
N LYS A 31 15.36 -9.77 -6.69
CA LYS A 31 14.84 -8.40 -6.55
C LYS A 31 14.28 -7.89 -7.87
N LYS A 32 15.00 -8.07 -8.99
CA LYS A 32 14.53 -7.70 -10.34
C LYS A 32 13.30 -8.50 -10.73
N ALA A 33 13.29 -9.82 -10.48
CA ALA A 33 12.14 -10.68 -10.76
C ALA A 33 10.90 -10.30 -9.95
N ALA A 34 11.07 -10.00 -8.66
CA ALA A 34 9.98 -9.54 -7.80
C ALA A 34 9.40 -8.21 -8.28
N LYS A 35 10.27 -7.24 -8.63
CA LYS A 35 9.83 -5.94 -9.19
C LYS A 35 9.01 -6.13 -10.46
N LYS A 36 9.52 -6.94 -11.42
CA LYS A 36 8.78 -7.27 -12.65
C LYS A 36 7.41 -7.90 -12.36
N ALA A 37 7.36 -8.87 -11.45
CA ALA A 37 6.11 -9.55 -11.11
C ALA A 37 5.09 -8.61 -10.43
N VAL A 38 5.56 -7.69 -9.58
CA VAL A 38 4.69 -6.67 -8.95
C VAL A 38 4.17 -5.69 -10.00
N THR A 39 5.04 -5.18 -10.88
CA THR A 39 4.63 -4.29 -11.99
C THR A 39 3.62 -4.98 -12.90
N ALA A 40 3.85 -6.23 -13.31
CA ALA A 40 2.92 -6.99 -14.16
C ALA A 40 1.56 -7.18 -13.48
N THR A 41 1.53 -7.51 -12.18
CA THR A 41 0.27 -7.61 -11.43
C THR A 41 -0.43 -6.24 -11.31
N LYS A 42 0.31 -5.15 -11.11
CA LYS A 42 -0.26 -3.80 -11.06
C LYS A 42 -0.86 -3.42 -12.42
N ILE A 43 -0.15 -3.69 -13.52
CA ILE A 43 -0.66 -3.47 -14.88
C ILE A 43 -1.94 -4.28 -15.07
N ALA A 44 -1.92 -5.60 -14.81
CA ALA A 44 -3.10 -6.45 -14.98
C ALA A 44 -4.30 -6.00 -14.12
N HIS A 45 -4.06 -5.55 -12.88
CA HIS A 45 -5.11 -5.05 -12.01
C HIS A 45 -5.78 -3.78 -12.54
N TYR A 46 -5.02 -2.90 -13.17
CA TYR A 46 -5.52 -1.61 -13.67
C TYR A 46 -5.76 -1.58 -15.18
N ASP A 47 -5.51 -2.67 -15.91
CA ASP A 47 -5.58 -2.73 -17.37
C ASP A 47 -6.95 -2.31 -17.90
N ASN A 48 -8.04 -2.86 -17.33
CA ASN A 48 -9.40 -2.50 -17.71
C ASN A 48 -9.72 -1.02 -17.40
N THR A 49 -9.33 -0.53 -16.22
CA THR A 49 -9.55 0.87 -15.86
C THR A 49 -8.76 1.82 -16.77
N SER A 50 -7.52 1.46 -17.13
CA SER A 50 -6.71 2.23 -18.08
C SER A 50 -7.40 2.32 -19.44
N LYS A 51 -7.81 1.17 -19.99
CA LYS A 51 -8.53 1.09 -21.28
C LYS A 51 -9.82 1.92 -21.29
N GLN A 52 -10.57 1.92 -20.18
CA GLN A 52 -11.78 2.73 -20.04
C GLN A 52 -11.50 4.24 -19.96
N LEU A 53 -10.38 4.63 -19.36
CA LEU A 53 -9.95 6.03 -19.31
C LEU A 53 -9.43 6.52 -20.66
N ASP A 54 -8.79 5.65 -21.44
CA ASP A 54 -8.28 5.96 -22.78
C ASP A 54 -9.39 6.02 -23.86
N ALA A 55 -10.61 5.57 -23.53
CA ALA A 55 -11.77 5.63 -24.43
C ALA A 55 -12.41 7.03 -24.44
N LYS A 56 -12.54 7.61 -25.65
CA LYS A 56 -13.00 9.00 -25.86
C LYS A 56 -14.38 9.32 -25.27
N ASP A 57 -15.31 8.37 -25.24
CA ASP A 57 -16.70 8.60 -24.77
C ASP A 57 -16.94 8.22 -23.29
N GLY A 58 -15.94 7.65 -22.60
CA GLY A 58 -16.08 7.13 -21.23
C GLY A 58 -15.12 7.70 -20.19
N GLY A 59 -14.03 8.34 -20.64
CA GLY A 59 -12.96 8.85 -19.77
C GLY A 59 -13.39 9.99 -18.84
N GLU A 60 -14.05 11.03 -19.37
CA GLU A 60 -14.44 12.22 -18.58
C GLU A 60 -15.35 11.89 -17.37
N PRO A 61 -16.44 11.11 -17.51
CA PRO A 61 -17.28 10.73 -16.38
C PRO A 61 -16.57 9.85 -15.34
N LEU A 62 -15.57 9.06 -15.75
CA LEU A 62 -14.78 8.21 -14.84
C LEU A 62 -13.72 9.02 -14.09
N ILE A 63 -13.03 9.94 -14.77
CA ILE A 63 -12.05 10.85 -14.16
C ILE A 63 -12.74 11.71 -13.10
N TYR A 64 -13.91 12.28 -13.41
CA TYR A 64 -14.69 13.08 -12.45
C TYR A 64 -15.08 12.26 -11.21
N ARG A 65 -15.56 11.02 -11.39
CA ARG A 65 -15.89 10.11 -10.27
C ARG A 65 -14.67 9.76 -9.42
N LEU A 66 -13.52 9.49 -10.06
CA LEU A 66 -12.26 9.21 -9.36
C LEU A 66 -11.78 10.42 -8.56
N ALA A 67 -11.82 11.63 -9.14
CA ALA A 67 -11.46 12.87 -8.47
C ALA A 67 -12.37 13.13 -7.25
N ARG A 68 -13.69 12.97 -7.40
CA ARG A 68 -14.65 13.12 -6.28
C ARG A 68 -14.45 12.09 -5.19
N SER A 69 -14.16 10.83 -5.53
CA SER A 69 -13.87 9.78 -4.55
C SER A 69 -12.60 10.09 -3.74
N ARG A 70 -11.54 10.58 -4.39
CA ARG A 70 -10.31 11.01 -3.71
C ARG A 70 -10.56 12.19 -2.78
N GLN A 71 -11.29 13.21 -3.25
CA GLN A 71 -11.67 14.36 -2.45
C GLN A 71 -12.47 13.96 -1.19
N ARG A 72 -13.41 13.02 -1.33
CA ARG A 72 -14.17 12.49 -0.18
C ARG A 72 -13.28 11.76 0.82
N GLN A 73 -12.29 10.99 0.37
CA GLN A 73 -11.35 10.31 1.27
C GLN A 73 -10.48 11.30 2.04
N THR A 74 -10.03 12.38 1.42
CA THR A 74 -9.26 13.43 2.12
C THR A 74 -10.14 14.21 3.09
N GLU A 75 -11.37 14.53 2.69
CA GLU A 75 -12.33 15.19 3.57
C GLU A 75 -12.74 14.32 4.77
N ASP A 76 -12.90 13.01 4.59
CA ASP A 76 -13.20 12.08 5.69
C ASP A 76 -12.07 12.04 6.72
N VAL A 77 -10.82 11.96 6.25
CA VAL A 77 -9.62 12.01 7.11
C VAL A 77 -9.48 13.37 7.82
N GLU A 78 -9.85 14.47 7.16
CA GLU A 78 -9.75 15.80 7.75
C GLU A 78 -10.90 16.11 8.73
N LYS A 79 -12.13 15.70 8.40
CA LYS A 79 -13.35 16.02 9.15
C LYS A 79 -13.65 15.04 10.27
N PHE A 80 -13.24 13.76 10.15
CA PHE A 80 -13.54 12.73 11.14
C PHE A 80 -12.31 12.36 11.97
N TYR A 81 -12.16 13.01 13.13
CA TYR A 81 -11.18 12.63 14.16
C TYR A 81 -11.82 11.67 15.17
N GLY A 82 -12.02 10.41 14.76
CA GLY A 82 -12.61 9.36 15.59
C GLY A 82 -11.67 8.16 15.77
N VAL A 83 -11.46 7.70 17.00
CA VAL A 83 -10.73 6.44 17.28
C VAL A 83 -11.49 5.60 18.30
N ASN A 84 -11.51 4.29 18.11
CA ASN A 84 -12.10 3.39 19.11
C ASN A 84 -11.17 3.24 20.33
N ASP A 85 -11.75 3.27 21.52
CA ASP A 85 -11.05 2.94 22.75
C ASP A 85 -10.80 1.43 22.87
N GLY A 86 -10.19 1.00 23.98
CA GLY A 86 -9.93 -0.43 24.24
C GLY A 86 -11.20 -1.29 24.37
N HIS A 87 -12.37 -0.67 24.54
CA HIS A 87 -13.67 -1.32 24.68
C HIS A 87 -14.53 -1.20 23.41
N GLY A 88 -14.00 -0.61 22.33
CA GLY A 88 -14.71 -0.42 21.08
C GLY A 88 -15.63 0.81 21.05
N GLN A 89 -15.58 1.69 22.05
CA GLN A 89 -16.33 2.95 22.05
C GLN A 89 -15.60 4.02 21.25
N LEU A 90 -16.35 4.72 20.40
CA LEU A 90 -15.80 5.76 19.53
C LEU A 90 -15.49 7.05 20.32
N ILE A 91 -14.22 7.43 20.36
CA ILE A 91 -13.73 8.70 20.90
C ILE A 91 -13.66 9.71 19.75
N ILE A 92 -14.50 10.75 19.80
CA ILE A 92 -14.55 11.85 18.81
C ILE A 92 -13.78 13.09 19.29
N ASP A 93 -13.47 13.17 20.59
CA ASP A 93 -12.67 14.25 21.14
C ASP A 93 -11.23 14.17 20.63
N ARG A 94 -10.78 15.22 19.95
CA ARG A 94 -9.48 15.25 19.26
C ARG A 94 -8.31 14.99 20.20
N ARG A 95 -8.31 15.55 21.42
CA ARG A 95 -7.20 15.37 22.39
C ARG A 95 -7.16 13.93 22.91
N LYS A 96 -8.32 13.37 23.27
CA LYS A 96 -8.44 11.99 23.72
C LYS A 96 -8.09 11.00 22.60
N ALA A 97 -8.49 11.29 21.37
CA ALA A 97 -8.17 10.46 20.20
C ALA A 97 -6.66 10.46 19.91
N THR A 98 -6.01 11.63 19.93
CA THR A 98 -4.55 11.73 19.78
C THR A 98 -3.81 11.00 20.89
N LYS A 99 -4.24 11.14 22.16
CA LYS A 99 -3.63 10.40 23.27
C LYS A 99 -3.75 8.88 23.07
N ARG A 100 -4.93 8.39 22.68
CA ARG A 100 -5.15 6.97 22.41
C ARG A 100 -4.26 6.43 21.29
N TRP A 101 -4.00 7.24 20.27
CA TRP A 101 -3.06 6.93 19.19
C TRP A 101 -1.64 6.82 19.71
N CYS A 102 -1.15 7.80 20.48
CA CYS A 102 0.16 7.76 21.12
C CYS A 102 0.32 6.48 21.98
N ASP A 103 -0.64 6.22 22.87
CA ASP A 103 -0.65 5.05 23.76
C ASP A 103 -0.64 3.71 22.99
N TYR A 104 -1.20 3.67 21.77
CA TYR A 104 -1.18 2.48 20.93
C TYR A 104 0.21 2.22 20.34
N PHE A 105 0.86 3.27 19.80
CA PHE A 105 2.17 3.14 19.17
C PHE A 105 3.31 2.96 20.17
N GLU A 106 3.16 3.44 21.41
CA GLU A 106 4.13 3.16 22.49
C GLU A 106 4.08 1.71 22.98
N LYS A 107 2.98 0.98 22.73
CA LYS A 107 2.79 -0.42 23.13
C LYS A 107 3.19 -1.44 22.06
N ILE A 108 3.62 -0.97 20.87
CA ILE A 108 4.11 -1.79 19.77
C ILE A 108 5.64 -1.81 19.80
#